data_AF-A0A829Q2R5-F1
#
_entry.id   AF-A0A829Q2R5-F1
#
_cell.length_a   1.000
_cell.length_b   1.000
_cell.length_c   1.000
_cell.angle_alpha   90.00
_cell.angle_beta   90.00
_cell.angle_gamma   90.00
#
_symmetry.space_group_name_H-M   'P 1'
#
loop_
_entity.id
_entity.type
_entity.pdbx_description
1 polymer ?
#
loop_
_entity_poly.entity_id
_entity_poly.type
_entity_poly.pdbx_seq_one_letter_code
_entity_poly.pdbx_strand_id
1 'polypeptide(L)'
;MAYAATNYSDFANEMSVAEGDYNNAIAANTNVVGRTALRQAAEVANDAANTPGLAPELAAPMHAWSGDAYKLVVLMGLRIGQDSVNGKAGDLNKDANDVQMACAAAGTRA
;
A
#
# COMPACT_ATOMS: atom_id res chain seq x y z
N MET A 1 0.41 4.62 7.33
CA MET A 1 -0.49 4.69 6.15
C MET A 1 -0.35 5.98 5.36
N ALA A 2 -0.57 7.17 5.95
CA ALA A 2 -0.52 8.44 5.20
C ALA A 2 0.78 8.64 4.39
N TYR A 3 1.94 8.34 4.98
CA TYR A 3 3.22 8.43 4.28
C TYR A 3 3.30 7.54 3.02
N ALA A 4 2.91 6.26 3.11
CA ALA A 4 2.89 5.37 1.95
C ALA A 4 1.90 5.84 0.87
N ALA A 5 0.72 6.31 1.28
CA ALA A 5 -0.28 6.83 0.36
C ALA A 5 0.18 8.11 -0.37
N THR A 6 0.83 9.04 0.33
CA THR A 6 1.40 10.25 -0.27
C THR A 6 2.47 9.89 -1.30
N ASN A 7 3.47 9.08 -0.94
CA ASN A 7 4.55 8.73 -1.87
C ASN A 7 4.07 7.87 -3.05
N TYR A 8 3.03 7.04 -2.87
CA TYR A 8 2.38 6.37 -3.99
C TYR A 8 1.70 7.37 -4.94
N SER A 9 0.98 8.35 -4.38
CA SER A 9 0.28 9.36 -5.17
C SER A 9 1.26 10.22 -5.99
N ASP A 10 2.40 10.60 -5.39
CA ASP A 10 3.46 11.31 -6.09
C ASP A 10 4.02 10.48 -7.25
N PHE A 11 4.29 9.18 -7.02
CA PHE A 11 4.69 8.28 -8.10
C PHE A 11 3.63 8.16 -9.20
N ALA A 12 2.36 7.96 -8.85
CA ALA A 12 1.28 7.81 -9.82
C ALA A 12 1.09 9.08 -10.66
N ASN A 13 1.19 10.25 -10.04
CA ASN A 13 1.13 11.55 -10.74
C ASN A 13 2.30 11.70 -11.71
N GLU A 14 3.52 11.46 -11.27
CA GLU A 14 4.71 11.60 -12.11
C GLU A 14 4.74 10.57 -13.26
N MET A 15 4.27 9.35 -13.02
CA MET A 15 4.08 8.35 -14.07
C MET A 15 3.05 8.79 -15.11
N SER A 16 1.97 9.45 -14.67
CA SER A 16 0.97 10.01 -15.59
C SER A 16 1.56 11.16 -16.42
N VAL A 17 2.38 12.03 -15.83
CA VAL A 17 3.06 13.12 -16.54
C VAL A 17 4.11 12.57 -17.52
N ALA A 18 4.79 11.49 -17.13
CA ALA A 18 5.76 10.80 -17.96
C ALA A 18 5.13 9.84 -19.00
N GLU A 19 3.80 9.80 -19.12
CA GLU A 19 3.07 8.89 -20.04
C GLU A 19 3.48 7.41 -19.88
N GLY A 20 3.78 6.98 -18.65
CA GLY A 20 4.23 5.62 -18.37
C GLY A 20 5.74 5.39 -18.52
N ASP A 21 6.54 6.41 -18.85
CA ASP A 21 7.99 6.28 -19.05
C ASP A 21 8.76 6.22 -17.73
N TYR A 22 9.19 5.00 -17.37
CA TYR A 22 10.06 4.74 -16.23
C TYR A 22 11.51 5.26 -16.40
N ASN A 23 11.90 5.74 -17.57
CA ASN A 23 13.20 6.39 -17.79
C ASN A 23 13.17 7.88 -17.46
N ASN A 24 11.98 8.47 -17.28
CA ASN A 24 11.84 9.81 -16.73
C ASN A 24 12.47 9.84 -15.32
N ALA A 25 13.46 10.70 -15.11
CA ALA A 25 14.24 10.74 -13.88
C ALA A 25 13.39 11.03 -12.63
N ILE A 26 12.32 11.84 -12.78
CA ILE A 26 11.42 12.18 -11.68
C ILE A 26 10.54 10.98 -11.34
N ALA A 27 9.91 10.37 -12.34
CA ALA A 27 9.09 9.15 -12.16
C ALA A 27 9.92 7.98 -11.59
N ALA A 28 11.16 7.82 -12.03
CA ALA A 28 12.09 6.82 -11.48
C ALA A 28 12.43 7.08 -10.01
N ASN A 29 12.68 8.34 -9.65
CA ASN A 29 12.98 8.72 -8.28
C ASN A 29 11.77 8.54 -7.35
N THR A 30 10.59 9.00 -7.75
CA THR A 30 9.35 8.83 -6.96
C THR A 30 8.97 7.35 -6.86
N ASN A 31 9.25 6.52 -7.85
CA ASN A 31 9.09 5.06 -7.76
C ASN A 31 9.95 4.44 -6.64
N VAL A 32 11.21 4.85 -6.51
CA VAL A 32 12.11 4.35 -5.46
C VAL A 32 11.62 4.75 -4.08
N VAL A 33 11.23 6.02 -3.91
CA VAL A 33 10.71 6.53 -2.64
C VAL A 33 9.37 5.85 -2.30
N GLY A 34 8.44 5.76 -3.25
CA GLY A 34 7.15 5.10 -3.10
C GLY A 34 7.29 3.62 -2.71
N ARG A 35 8.16 2.86 -3.39
CA ARG A 35 8.44 1.46 -3.03
C ARG A 35 9.01 1.32 -1.62
N THR A 36 9.85 2.25 -1.20
CA THR A 36 10.48 2.22 0.13
C THR A 36 9.45 2.50 1.22
N ALA A 37 8.66 3.57 1.06
CA ALA A 37 7.57 3.91 1.97
C ALA A 37 6.54 2.79 2.08
N LEU A 38 6.19 2.16 0.94
CA LEU A 38 5.22 1.08 0.89
C LEU A 38 5.74 -0.20 1.56
N ARG A 39 7.02 -0.56 1.37
CA ARG A 39 7.65 -1.69 2.06
C ARG A 39 7.63 -1.51 3.57
N GLN A 40 8.05 -0.34 4.07
CA GLN A 40 8.05 -0.04 5.51
C GLN A 40 6.63 -0.11 6.09
N ALA A 41 5.65 0.42 5.38
CA ALA A 41 4.27 0.37 5.84
C ALA A 41 3.74 -1.09 5.85
N ALA A 42 4.06 -1.90 4.84
CA ALA A 42 3.73 -3.33 4.77
C ALA A 42 4.30 -4.11 5.97
N GLU A 43 5.55 -3.85 6.34
CA GLU A 43 6.20 -4.43 7.52
C GLU A 43 5.45 -4.05 8.80
N VAL A 44 5.19 -2.74 9.01
CA VAL A 44 4.45 -2.26 10.20
C VAL A 44 3.06 -2.89 10.31
N ALA A 45 2.33 -3.01 9.19
CA ALA A 45 1.00 -3.64 9.19
C ALA A 45 1.07 -5.13 9.52
N ASN A 46 2.05 -5.86 8.97
CA ASN A 46 2.24 -7.28 9.26
C ASN A 46 2.65 -7.50 10.73
N ASP A 47 3.57 -6.69 11.25
CA ASP A 47 4.01 -6.79 12.64
C ASP A 47 2.86 -6.51 13.60
N ALA A 48 2.04 -5.49 13.31
CA ALA A 48 0.85 -5.20 14.09
C ALA A 48 -0.16 -6.35 14.04
N ALA A 49 -0.40 -6.95 12.86
CA ALA A 49 -1.27 -8.10 12.69
C ALA A 49 -0.83 -9.34 13.51
N ASN A 50 0.48 -9.49 13.74
CA ASN A 50 1.07 -10.58 14.52
C ASN A 50 1.08 -10.31 16.04
N THR A 51 0.47 -9.23 16.52
CA THR A 51 0.42 -8.93 17.96
C THR A 51 -0.31 -10.05 18.71
N PRO A 52 0.31 -10.69 19.73
CA PRO A 52 -0.34 -11.74 20.50
C PRO A 52 -1.65 -11.27 21.14
N GLY A 53 -2.71 -12.06 20.95
CA GLY A 53 -4.04 -11.74 21.49
C GLY A 53 -4.83 -10.72 20.65
N LEU A 54 -4.31 -10.27 19.50
CA LEU A 54 -5.09 -9.45 18.57
C LEU A 54 -6.27 -10.26 18.02
N ALA A 55 -7.45 -9.64 17.99
CA ALA A 55 -8.65 -10.27 17.45
C ALA A 55 -8.45 -10.62 15.96
N PRO A 56 -8.84 -11.83 15.51
CA PRO A 56 -8.69 -12.23 14.10
C PRO A 56 -9.38 -11.28 13.12
N GLU A 57 -10.51 -10.67 13.51
CA GLU A 57 -11.21 -9.65 12.71
C GLU A 57 -10.38 -8.38 12.45
N LEU A 58 -9.40 -8.07 13.29
CA LEU A 58 -8.45 -6.97 13.10
C LEU A 58 -7.19 -7.45 12.37
N ALA A 59 -6.69 -8.63 12.73
CA ALA A 59 -5.46 -9.18 12.17
C ALA A 59 -5.59 -9.54 10.68
N ALA A 60 -6.71 -10.16 10.27
CA ALA A 60 -6.94 -10.61 8.90
C ALA A 60 -6.84 -9.49 7.84
N PRO A 61 -7.54 -8.34 7.97
CA PRO A 61 -7.42 -7.27 7.00
C PRO A 61 -6.04 -6.59 7.03
N MET A 62 -5.32 -6.59 8.16
CA MET A 62 -3.94 -6.08 8.23
C MET A 62 -2.95 -6.97 7.46
N HIS A 63 -3.11 -8.30 7.54
CA HIS A 63 -2.33 -9.24 6.72
C HIS A 63 -2.66 -9.12 5.23
N ALA A 64 -3.94 -8.99 4.87
CA ALA A 64 -4.35 -8.77 3.48
C ALA A 64 -3.70 -7.51 2.90
N TRP A 65 -3.82 -6.39 3.64
CA TRP A 65 -3.23 -5.11 3.26
C TRP A 65 -1.71 -5.22 3.07
N SER A 66 -1.00 -5.87 4.01
CA SER A 66 0.45 -6.06 3.91
C SER A 66 0.83 -6.90 2.69
N GLY A 67 0.11 -8.00 2.44
CA GLY A 67 0.33 -8.86 1.28
C GLY A 67 0.18 -8.12 -0.04
N ASP A 68 -0.88 -7.31 -0.17
CA ASP A 68 -1.12 -6.52 -1.38
C ASP A 68 -0.13 -5.36 -1.53
N ALA A 69 0.35 -4.79 -0.42
CA ALA A 69 1.42 -3.79 -0.44
C ALA A 69 2.72 -4.38 -0.99
N TYR A 70 3.11 -5.59 -0.57
CA TYR A 70 4.27 -6.28 -1.12
C TYR A 70 4.12 -6.59 -2.61
N LYS A 71 2.94 -7.03 -3.05
CA LYS A 71 2.67 -7.26 -4.48
C LYS A 71 2.85 -5.97 -5.28
N LEU A 72 2.32 -4.84 -4.79
CA LEU A 72 2.46 -3.55 -5.45
C LEU A 72 3.94 -3.12 -5.54
N VAL A 73 4.74 -3.31 -4.46
CA VAL A 73 6.19 -3.06 -4.48
C VAL A 73 6.91 -3.86 -5.57
N VAL A 74 6.49 -5.10 -5.81
CA VAL A 74 7.03 -5.96 -6.88
C VAL A 74 6.64 -5.42 -8.25
N LEU A 75 5.37 -5.09 -8.47
CA LEU A 75 4.90 -4.53 -9.76
C LEU A 75 5.62 -3.22 -10.12
N MET A 76 5.76 -2.33 -9.14
CA MET A 76 6.52 -1.08 -9.25
C MET A 76 8.01 -1.32 -9.57
N GLY A 77 8.60 -2.38 -9.01
CA GLY A 77 9.99 -2.76 -9.26
C GLY A 77 10.22 -3.40 -10.63
N LEU A 78 9.25 -4.19 -11.10
CA LEU A 78 9.23 -4.79 -12.43
C LEU A 78 8.83 -3.79 -13.52
N ARG A 79 8.48 -2.55 -13.14
CA ARG A 79 8.06 -1.48 -14.07
C ARG A 79 6.88 -1.89 -14.93
N ILE A 80 5.94 -2.65 -14.35
CA ILE A 80 4.73 -3.07 -15.06
C ILE A 80 3.84 -1.84 -15.30
N GLY A 81 3.11 -1.84 -16.43
CA GLY A 81 2.30 -0.71 -16.88
C GLY A 81 1.37 -0.12 -15.80
N GLN A 82 1.18 1.20 -15.90
CA GLN A 82 0.50 2.06 -14.93
C GLN A 82 -0.88 1.53 -14.50
N ASP A 83 -1.65 0.92 -15.40
CA ASP A 83 -2.98 0.36 -15.08
C ASP A 83 -2.93 -0.81 -14.08
N SER A 84 -1.93 -1.69 -14.21
CA SER A 84 -1.76 -2.82 -13.28
C SER A 84 -1.32 -2.37 -11.90
N VAL A 85 -0.55 -1.29 -11.83
CA VAL A 85 -0.14 -0.63 -10.59
C VAL A 85 -1.35 0.05 -9.94
N ASN A 86 -2.11 0.84 -10.71
CA ASN A 86 -3.28 1.57 -10.23
C ASN A 86 -4.38 0.65 -9.71
N GLY A 87 -4.66 -0.45 -10.40
CA GLY A 87 -5.62 -1.45 -9.91
C GLY A 87 -5.25 -2.01 -8.53
N LYS A 88 -3.96 -2.31 -8.31
CA LYS A 88 -3.46 -2.84 -7.04
C LYS A 88 -3.44 -1.81 -5.92
N ALA A 89 -3.22 -0.54 -6.23
CA ALA A 89 -3.44 0.53 -5.25
C ALA A 89 -4.91 0.68 -4.86
N GLY A 90 -5.84 0.39 -5.77
CA GLY A 90 -7.27 0.28 -5.47
C GLY A 90 -7.57 -0.81 -4.44
N ASP A 91 -7.04 -2.02 -4.65
CA ASP A 91 -7.15 -3.14 -3.71
C ASP A 91 -6.59 -2.75 -2.32
N LEU A 92 -5.42 -2.08 -2.32
CA LEU A 92 -4.78 -1.60 -1.10
C LEU A 92 -5.64 -0.61 -0.28
N ASN A 93 -6.32 0.30 -0.98
CA ASN A 93 -7.21 1.27 -0.35
C ASN A 93 -8.45 0.58 0.22
N LYS A 94 -8.96 -0.45 -0.45
CA LYS A 94 -10.05 -1.26 0.05
C LYS A 94 -9.66 -1.98 1.34
N ASP A 95 -8.52 -2.66 1.37
CA ASP A 95 -8.05 -3.36 2.57
C ASP A 95 -7.84 -2.38 3.74
N ALA A 96 -7.31 -1.18 3.46
CA ALA A 96 -7.14 -0.14 4.48
C ALA A 96 -8.48 0.32 5.07
N ASN A 97 -9.51 0.43 4.23
CA ASN A 97 -10.87 0.74 4.68
C ASN A 97 -11.44 -0.39 5.54
N ASP A 98 -11.24 -1.65 5.13
CA ASP A 98 -11.70 -2.82 5.87
C ASP A 98 -11.04 -2.91 7.26
N VAL A 99 -9.74 -2.58 7.40
CA VAL A 99 -9.05 -2.42 8.70
C VAL A 99 -9.72 -1.34 9.55
N GLN A 100 -9.99 -0.16 8.98
CA GLN A 100 -10.61 0.95 9.72
C GLN A 100 -12.01 0.59 10.23
N MET A 101 -12.82 -0.08 9.39
CA MET A 101 -14.14 -0.55 9.79
C MET A 101 -14.07 -1.60 10.90
N ALA A 102 -13.11 -2.54 10.81
CA ALA A 102 -12.92 -3.55 11.84
C ALA A 102 -12.49 -2.91 13.18
N CYS A 103 -11.58 -1.94 13.16
CA CYS A 103 -11.20 -1.16 14.34
C CYS A 103 -12.38 -0.38 14.93
N ALA A 104 -13.20 0.27 14.09
CA ALA A 104 -14.39 0.99 14.53
C ALA A 104 -15.42 0.04 15.18
N ALA A 105 -15.66 -1.13 14.58
CA ALA A 105 -16.55 -2.14 15.12
C ALA A 105 -16.05 -2.70 16.47
N ALA A 106 -14.74 -2.95 16.61
CA ALA A 106 -14.14 -3.38 17.86
C ALA A 106 -14.25 -2.29 18.96
N GLY A 107 -14.11 -1.02 18.60
CA GLY A 107 -14.30 0.12 19.51
C GLY A 107 -15.75 0.39 19.92
N THR A 108 -16.72 -0.04 19.11
CA THR A 108 -18.16 0.01 19.48
C THR A 108 -18.61 -1.18 20.33
N ARG A 109 -17.76 -2.21 20.49
CA ARG A 109 -17.94 -3.30 21.46
C ARG A 109 -17.19 -2.97 22.75
N ALA A 110 -17.59 -1.88 23.40
CA ALA A 110 -17.13 -1.50 24.74
C ALA A 110 -18.30 -1.59 25.73
#